data_AF-A0A8B9AND9-F1
#
_entry.id   AF-A0A8B9AND9-F1
#
_cell.length_a   1.000
_cell.length_b   1.000
_cell.length_c   1.000
_cell.angle_alpha   90.00
_cell.angle_beta   90.00
_cell.angle_gamma   90.00
#
_symmetry.space_group_name_H-M   'P 1'
#
loop_
_entity.id
_entity.type
_entity.pdbx_description
1 polymer ?
#
loop_
_entity_poly.entity_id
_entity_poly.type
_entity_poly.pdbx_seq_one_letter_code
_entity_poly.pdbx_strand_id
1 'polypeptide(L)'
;MKPKLTEVTLNLLQLVAASVGHATLPAEIYWKKVLPNTPMPKVIKAQLHPVFTDIKGGRPRVNRPYYPLYYSVASEIQFPSDPALFFLKKDLHPGSEMNPGLSFVSTISGAAFLSRAEVDTIPFSSDKLSEILHRLNVLPGSELAKEVNKTLSDCEAAASEGEHKFCATSLESMVDFATSKLETHDLQVSATTVRGNQETAPKQRYKVAPSGVQKAPGAKLVACHPEAYPHAVYYCHLTRATKAFVVTLVGEDGTTVEAVAACHSDTSKWRSVFFKVLGVKPGTPICHFLPQDHLVWSPVH
;
A
#
# COMPACT_ATOMS: atom_id res chain seq x y z
N MET A 1 62.12 -58.37 13.64
CA MET A 1 61.57 -58.89 12.36
C MET A 1 60.21 -58.26 12.12
N LYS A 2 60.06 -57.54 10.99
CA LYS A 2 58.87 -57.18 10.16
C LYS A 2 57.46 -56.99 10.79
N PRO A 3 56.55 -56.17 10.22
CA PRO A 3 56.68 -55.10 9.22
C PRO A 3 55.80 -53.84 9.44
N LYS A 4 55.96 -52.88 8.50
CA LYS A 4 55.13 -51.72 8.16
C LYS A 4 53.68 -52.10 7.79
N LEU A 5 52.71 -51.20 7.99
CA LEU A 5 51.92 -50.53 6.93
C LEU A 5 50.87 -49.60 7.57
N THR A 6 51.03 -48.30 7.31
CA THR A 6 50.03 -47.30 6.96
C THR A 6 48.55 -47.69 7.01
N GLU A 7 47.74 -46.88 7.69
CA GLU A 7 46.49 -46.40 7.09
C GLU A 7 46.17 -44.97 7.54
N VAL A 8 46.07 -44.10 6.53
CA VAL A 8 45.65 -42.71 6.62
C VAL A 8 44.14 -42.72 6.72
N THR A 9 43.58 -42.31 7.85
CA THR A 9 42.15 -41.96 7.92
C THR A 9 42.02 -40.44 7.94
N LEU A 10 41.83 -39.92 6.72
CA LEU A 10 41.39 -38.57 6.41
C LEU A 10 39.95 -38.42 6.94
N ASN A 11 39.76 -37.79 8.09
CA ASN A 11 38.42 -37.38 8.52
C ASN A 11 38.00 -36.16 7.68
N LEU A 12 37.32 -36.44 6.58
CA LEU A 12 36.65 -35.47 5.74
C LEU A 12 35.47 -34.89 6.53
N LEU A 13 35.65 -33.72 7.14
CA LEU A 13 34.52 -32.90 7.61
C LEU A 13 33.76 -32.44 6.35
N GLN A 14 32.74 -33.18 5.93
CA GLN A 14 31.77 -32.67 4.97
C GLN A 14 30.90 -31.63 5.68
N LEU A 15 31.26 -30.35 5.55
CA LEU A 15 30.29 -29.28 5.73
C LEU A 15 29.21 -29.44 4.67
N VAL A 16 28.06 -29.99 5.05
CA VAL A 16 26.84 -29.82 4.28
C VAL A 16 26.41 -28.37 4.49
N ALA A 17 26.84 -27.49 3.59
CA ALA A 17 26.21 -26.19 3.43
C ALA A 17 24.79 -26.45 2.90
N ALA A 18 23.82 -26.55 3.80
CA ALA A 18 22.42 -26.49 3.44
C ALA A 18 22.18 -25.08 2.88
N SER A 19 22.23 -24.94 1.56
CA SER A 19 21.65 -23.79 0.89
C SER A 19 20.16 -23.82 1.21
N VAL A 20 19.71 -22.96 2.13
CA VAL A 20 18.30 -22.69 2.33
C VAL A 20 17.81 -22.02 1.04
N GLY A 21 17.42 -22.84 0.07
CA GLY A 21 16.69 -22.36 -1.09
C GLY A 21 15.43 -21.71 -0.56
N HIS A 22 15.33 -20.38 -0.67
CA HIS A 22 14.10 -19.68 -0.33
C HIS A 22 13.01 -20.22 -1.25
N ALA A 23 12.15 -21.09 -0.73
CA ALA A 23 10.98 -21.56 -1.47
C ALA A 23 10.17 -20.33 -1.89
N THR A 24 9.91 -20.20 -3.19
CA THR A 24 9.12 -19.09 -3.72
C THR A 24 7.71 -19.17 -3.12
N LEU A 25 7.22 -18.06 -2.56
CA LEU A 25 5.93 -18.05 -1.88
C LEU A 25 4.78 -18.22 -2.90
N PRO A 26 3.64 -18.86 -2.53
CA PRO A 26 2.49 -19.02 -3.43
C PRO A 26 2.04 -17.69 -4.06
N ALA A 27 2.04 -16.62 -3.28
CA ALA A 27 1.72 -15.26 -3.72
C ALA A 27 2.70 -14.73 -4.79
N GLU A 28 4.00 -15.02 -4.68
CA GLU A 28 5.01 -14.65 -5.68
C GLU A 28 4.83 -15.44 -6.99
N ILE A 29 4.49 -16.73 -6.89
CA ILE A 29 4.17 -17.57 -8.05
C ILE A 29 2.93 -17.02 -8.76
N TYR A 30 1.89 -16.67 -7.99
CA TYR A 30 0.67 -16.08 -8.51
C TYR A 30 0.94 -14.78 -9.26
N TRP A 31 1.69 -13.86 -8.65
CA TRP A 31 2.05 -12.59 -9.27
C TRP A 31 2.76 -12.79 -10.61
N LYS A 32 3.79 -13.65 -10.66
CA LYS A 32 4.53 -13.93 -11.90
C LYS A 32 3.64 -14.57 -12.98
N LYS A 33 2.68 -15.39 -12.57
CA LYS A 33 1.76 -16.05 -13.50
C LYS A 33 0.75 -15.07 -14.11
N VAL A 34 0.15 -14.21 -13.28
CA VAL A 34 -0.94 -13.31 -13.70
C VAL A 34 -0.41 -11.99 -14.28
N LEU A 35 0.79 -11.58 -13.88
CA LEU A 35 1.43 -10.32 -14.25
C LEU A 35 2.90 -10.54 -14.66
N PRO A 36 3.17 -11.29 -15.76
CA PRO A 36 4.51 -11.72 -16.12
C PRO A 36 5.49 -10.58 -16.41
N ASN A 37 4.97 -9.43 -16.87
CA ASN A 37 5.77 -8.25 -17.23
C ASN A 37 5.78 -7.16 -16.15
N THR A 38 5.06 -7.37 -15.04
CA THR A 38 4.90 -6.36 -14.00
C THR A 38 5.84 -6.65 -12.83
N PRO A 39 6.86 -5.80 -12.58
CA PRO A 39 7.71 -5.98 -11.41
C PRO A 39 6.91 -5.74 -10.13
N MET A 40 7.04 -6.66 -9.17
CA MET A 40 6.41 -6.51 -7.86
C MET A 40 7.08 -5.36 -7.08
N PRO A 41 6.31 -4.36 -6.61
CA PRO A 41 6.86 -3.24 -5.82
C PRO A 41 7.58 -3.72 -4.56
N LYS A 42 8.62 -2.99 -4.14
CA LYS A 42 9.39 -3.31 -2.92
C LYS A 42 8.50 -3.42 -1.68
N VAL A 43 7.48 -2.57 -1.57
CA VAL A 43 6.55 -2.57 -0.43
C VAL A 43 5.72 -3.86 -0.35
N ILE A 44 5.27 -4.39 -1.50
CA ILE A 44 4.59 -5.68 -1.56
C ILE A 44 5.54 -6.81 -1.18
N LYS A 45 6.76 -6.83 -1.73
CA LYS A 45 7.76 -7.85 -1.41
C LYS A 45 8.05 -7.92 0.10
N ALA A 46 8.15 -6.76 0.75
CA ALA A 46 8.34 -6.68 2.20
C ALA A 46 7.15 -7.25 3.00
N GLN A 47 5.93 -7.19 2.45
CA GLN A 47 4.73 -7.75 3.07
C GLN A 47 4.55 -9.26 2.82
N LEU A 48 5.27 -9.84 1.85
CA LEU A 48 5.22 -11.29 1.58
C LEU A 48 6.16 -12.08 2.49
N HIS A 49 7.28 -11.48 2.87
CA HIS A 49 8.28 -12.08 3.74
C HIS A 49 8.22 -11.37 5.09
N PRO A 50 7.25 -11.71 5.98
CA PRO A 50 7.30 -11.20 7.34
C PRO A 50 8.64 -11.62 7.92
N VAL A 51 9.52 -10.66 8.16
CA VAL A 51 10.80 -10.92 8.81
C VAL A 51 10.49 -11.69 10.08
N PHE A 52 11.06 -12.89 10.18
CA PHE A 52 11.00 -13.77 11.34
C PHE A 52 11.60 -13.07 12.56
N THR A 53 10.85 -12.16 13.17
CA THR A 53 11.13 -11.62 14.49
C THR A 53 9.85 -11.73 15.30
N ASP A 54 9.69 -12.89 15.92
CA ASP A 54 9.41 -12.99 17.35
C ASP A 54 8.17 -12.28 17.91
N ILE A 55 7.13 -12.05 17.10
CA ILE A 55 5.85 -11.61 17.64
C ILE A 55 4.86 -12.77 17.68
N LYS A 56 4.93 -13.54 18.77
CA LYS A 56 3.71 -14.09 19.38
C LYS A 56 2.79 -12.90 19.71
N GLY A 57 2.02 -12.44 18.72
CA GLY A 57 1.12 -11.29 18.80
C GLY A 57 1.52 -10.05 17.97
N GLY A 58 1.99 -10.24 16.72
CA GLY A 58 2.38 -9.18 15.77
C GLY A 58 1.27 -8.20 15.44
N ARG A 59 1.01 -7.25 16.33
CA ARG A 59 -0.06 -6.27 16.15
C ARG A 59 0.36 -5.26 15.09
N PRO A 60 -0.40 -5.09 14.00
CA PRO A 60 -0.16 -4.00 13.07
C PRO A 60 -0.19 -2.67 13.84
N ARG A 61 0.68 -1.75 13.47
CA ARG A 61 0.69 -0.39 14.03
C ARG A 61 0.26 0.59 12.97
N VAL A 62 -0.80 1.35 13.28
CA VAL A 62 -1.19 2.53 12.51
C VAL A 62 -0.19 3.63 12.83
N ASN A 63 0.75 3.86 11.93
CA ASN A 63 1.76 4.90 12.08
C ASN A 63 1.15 6.28 11.81
N ARG A 64 0.29 6.36 10.80
CA ARG A 64 -0.48 7.57 10.47
C ARG A 64 -1.84 7.18 9.90
N PRO A 65 -2.94 7.78 10.38
CA PRO A 65 -4.25 7.56 9.80
C PRO A 65 -4.28 8.12 8.38
N TYR A 66 -4.56 7.25 7.42
CA TYR A 66 -4.92 7.64 6.06
C TYR A 66 -6.29 7.04 5.79
N TYR A 67 -7.27 7.90 5.55
CA TYR A 67 -8.59 7.47 5.16
C TYR A 67 -8.83 7.92 3.73
N PRO A 68 -9.03 6.99 2.78
CA PRO A 68 -9.49 7.34 1.44
C PRO A 68 -10.70 8.28 1.49
N LEU A 69 -10.77 9.15 0.49
CA LEU A 69 -11.69 10.28 0.38
C LEU A 69 -13.17 9.92 0.66
N TYR A 70 -13.54 8.67 0.41
CA TYR A 70 -14.89 8.14 0.48
C TYR A 70 -15.28 7.56 1.85
N TYR A 71 -14.31 7.24 2.72
CA TYR A 71 -14.57 6.49 3.96
C TYR A 71 -14.94 7.34 5.18
N SER A 72 -14.85 8.67 5.08
CA SER A 72 -15.06 9.48 6.26
C SER A 72 -16.55 9.74 6.52
N VAL A 73 -17.19 8.78 7.20
CA VAL A 73 -18.37 9.02 8.06
C VAL A 73 -17.99 9.65 9.41
N ALA A 74 -16.69 9.92 9.66
CA ALA A 74 -16.28 10.75 10.78
C ALA A 74 -16.88 12.15 10.62
N SER A 75 -17.53 12.62 11.69
CA SER A 75 -18.18 13.92 11.85
C SER A 75 -17.49 15.06 11.10
N GLU A 76 -18.26 16.07 10.69
CA GLU A 76 -17.83 17.22 9.85
C GLU A 76 -16.60 18.02 10.35
N ILE A 77 -15.95 17.61 11.43
CA ILE A 77 -15.01 18.39 12.23
C ILE A 77 -13.53 18.00 11.97
N GLN A 78 -13.22 16.82 11.43
CA GLN A 78 -11.81 16.38 11.26
C GLN A 78 -11.45 16.01 9.81
N PHE A 79 -10.36 16.59 9.31
CA PHE A 79 -9.82 16.25 7.99
C PHE A 79 -9.26 14.81 8.03
N PRO A 80 -9.67 13.93 7.11
CA PRO A 80 -9.50 12.48 7.27
C PRO A 80 -8.10 11.96 6.91
N SER A 81 -7.12 12.83 6.69
CA SER A 81 -5.76 12.45 6.31
C SER A 81 -4.81 13.60 6.68
N ASP A 82 -3.53 13.52 6.38
CA ASP A 82 -2.64 14.68 6.49
C ASP A 82 -3.00 15.71 5.40
N PRO A 83 -3.46 16.95 5.74
CA PRO A 83 -3.77 17.97 4.74
C PRO A 83 -2.60 18.31 3.84
N ALA A 84 -1.36 18.12 4.30
CA ALA A 84 -0.16 18.40 3.51
C ALA A 84 -0.05 17.50 2.27
N LEU A 85 -0.75 16.36 2.22
CA LEU A 85 -0.78 15.50 1.04
C LEU A 85 -1.60 16.09 -0.11
N PHE A 86 -2.52 17.03 0.16
CA PHE A 86 -3.50 17.53 -0.81
C PHE A 86 -3.08 18.86 -1.42
N PHE A 87 -3.29 19.01 -2.73
CA PHE A 87 -2.91 20.20 -3.50
C PHE A 87 -3.79 20.34 -4.75
N LEU A 88 -3.70 21.48 -5.44
CA LEU A 88 -4.51 21.71 -6.63
C LEU A 88 -3.80 21.16 -7.87
N LYS A 89 -4.57 20.66 -8.84
CA LYS A 89 -3.99 20.10 -10.07
C LYS A 89 -3.07 21.08 -10.82
N LYS A 90 -3.39 22.38 -10.75
CA LYS A 90 -2.60 23.46 -11.36
C LYS A 90 -1.20 23.59 -10.75
N ASP A 91 -0.99 23.14 -9.51
CA ASP A 91 0.30 23.24 -8.82
C ASP A 91 1.20 22.04 -9.16
N LEU A 92 0.68 21.04 -9.89
CA LEU A 92 1.46 19.89 -10.35
C LEU A 92 2.25 20.22 -11.63
N HIS A 93 3.30 21.01 -11.50
CA HIS A 93 4.23 21.31 -12.58
C HIS A 93 5.68 21.39 -12.06
N PRO A 94 6.68 21.29 -12.96
CA PRO A 94 8.08 21.47 -12.58
C PRO A 94 8.34 22.77 -11.83
N GLY A 95 9.17 22.70 -10.80
CA GLY A 95 9.56 23.84 -9.99
C GLY A 95 8.52 24.28 -8.94
N SER A 96 7.34 23.67 -8.88
CA SER A 96 6.38 23.95 -7.81
C SER A 96 6.91 23.52 -6.46
N GLU A 97 6.73 24.37 -5.45
CA GLU A 97 6.90 24.00 -4.04
C GLU A 97 5.61 23.36 -3.53
N MET A 98 5.75 22.17 -2.95
CA MET A 98 4.66 21.44 -2.32
C MET A 98 4.47 21.92 -0.86
N ASN A 99 3.37 21.50 -0.23
CA ASN A 99 3.06 21.90 1.14
C ASN A 99 4.23 21.64 2.12
N PRO A 100 4.54 22.59 3.02
CA PRO A 100 5.73 22.54 3.89
C PRO A 100 5.70 21.42 4.96
N GLY A 101 4.55 20.78 5.17
CA GLY A 101 4.40 19.64 6.08
C GLY A 101 4.43 18.28 5.41
N LEU A 102 4.71 18.24 4.09
CA LEU A 102 4.68 16.99 3.33
C LEU A 102 5.72 16.03 3.86
N SER A 103 5.36 14.75 3.96
CA SER A 103 6.25 13.66 4.35
C SER A 103 5.72 12.36 3.77
N PHE A 104 6.62 11.40 3.59
CA PHE A 104 6.29 10.10 3.01
C PHE A 104 6.75 9.02 3.96
N VAL A 105 5.79 8.37 4.59
CA VAL A 105 5.96 7.25 5.52
C VAL A 105 4.95 6.16 5.15
N SER A 106 5.18 4.92 5.54
CA SER A 106 4.11 3.91 5.53
C SER A 106 3.06 4.23 6.58
N THR A 107 1.78 4.14 6.21
CA THR A 107 0.64 4.36 7.11
C THR A 107 0.47 3.22 8.10
N ILE A 108 0.80 1.99 7.68
CA ILE A 108 0.70 0.78 8.49
C ILE A 108 2.04 0.04 8.50
N SER A 109 2.45 -0.45 9.67
CA SER A 109 3.63 -1.31 9.82
C SER A 109 3.27 -2.64 10.48
N GLY A 110 4.02 -3.69 10.15
CA GLY A 110 3.87 -5.02 10.74
C GLY A 110 2.75 -5.90 10.16
N ALA A 111 1.94 -5.38 9.24
CA ALA A 111 0.93 -6.16 8.53
C ALA A 111 1.55 -6.86 7.31
N ALA A 112 1.58 -8.19 7.34
CA ALA A 112 2.02 -9.03 6.22
C ALA A 112 0.82 -9.69 5.53
N PHE A 113 0.95 -10.08 4.27
CA PHE A 113 -0.07 -10.89 3.61
C PHE A 113 -0.08 -12.30 4.21
N LEU A 114 -1.28 -12.78 4.55
CA LEU A 114 -1.51 -14.20 4.74
C LEU A 114 -1.69 -14.88 3.39
N SER A 115 -1.46 -16.18 3.32
CA SER A 115 -1.75 -16.94 2.10
C SER A 115 -3.26 -16.94 1.82
N ARG A 116 -3.65 -17.08 0.55
CA ARG A 116 -5.06 -17.21 0.17
C ARG A 116 -5.78 -18.31 0.97
N ALA A 117 -5.12 -19.45 1.19
CA ALA A 117 -5.66 -20.56 1.95
C ALA A 117 -5.92 -20.20 3.43
N GLU A 118 -5.09 -19.37 4.06
CA GLU A 118 -5.31 -18.92 5.44
C GLU A 118 -6.47 -17.92 5.52
N VAL A 119 -6.51 -16.92 4.63
CA VAL A 119 -7.58 -15.90 4.66
C VAL A 119 -8.95 -16.48 4.35
N ASP A 120 -9.03 -17.50 3.50
CA ASP A 120 -10.30 -18.19 3.19
C ASP A 120 -10.90 -18.90 4.41
N THR A 121 -10.11 -19.15 5.48
CA THR A 121 -10.60 -19.71 6.75
C THR A 121 -11.05 -18.68 7.77
N ILE A 122 -10.85 -17.38 7.48
CA ILE A 122 -11.18 -16.28 8.38
C ILE A 122 -12.34 -15.50 7.75
N PRO A 123 -13.50 -15.39 8.43
CA PRO A 123 -14.59 -14.58 7.89
C PRO A 123 -14.16 -13.12 7.78
N PHE A 124 -14.64 -12.41 6.75
CA PHE A 124 -14.39 -10.98 6.57
C PHE A 124 -15.72 -10.23 6.54
N SER A 125 -16.36 -10.12 7.72
CA SER A 125 -17.62 -9.39 7.89
C SER A 125 -17.77 -8.86 9.32
N SER A 126 -18.37 -7.67 9.48
CA SER A 126 -18.58 -7.04 10.79
C SER A 126 -19.48 -7.87 11.71
N ASP A 127 -20.46 -8.59 11.15
CA ASP A 127 -21.35 -9.52 11.89
C ASP A 127 -20.60 -10.71 12.51
N LYS A 128 -19.36 -10.97 12.06
CA LYS A 128 -18.48 -12.03 12.57
C LYS A 128 -17.32 -11.50 13.40
N LEU A 129 -17.39 -10.25 13.87
CA LEU A 129 -16.29 -9.61 14.59
C LEU A 129 -15.71 -10.48 15.72
N SER A 130 -16.54 -11.06 16.58
CA SER A 130 -16.03 -11.89 17.70
C SER A 130 -15.22 -13.10 17.24
N GLU A 131 -15.63 -13.74 16.13
CA GLU A 131 -14.90 -14.87 15.54
C GLU A 131 -13.58 -14.41 14.93
N ILE A 132 -13.60 -13.28 14.21
CA ILE A 132 -12.40 -12.67 13.62
C ILE A 132 -11.37 -12.36 14.69
N LEU A 133 -11.79 -11.67 15.76
CA LEU A 133 -10.90 -11.30 16.87
C LEU A 133 -10.30 -12.54 17.53
N HIS A 134 -11.08 -13.60 17.69
CA HIS A 134 -10.59 -14.87 18.23
C HIS A 134 -9.55 -15.53 17.32
N ARG A 135 -9.86 -15.70 16.01
CA ARG A 135 -8.96 -16.34 15.03
C ARG A 135 -7.65 -15.58 14.84
N LEU A 136 -7.72 -14.24 14.88
CA LEU A 136 -6.56 -13.36 14.70
C LEU A 136 -5.85 -13.02 16.01
N ASN A 137 -6.26 -13.63 17.14
CA ASN A 137 -5.70 -13.39 18.46
C ASN A 137 -5.67 -11.90 18.85
N VAL A 138 -6.73 -11.17 18.52
CA VAL A 138 -6.94 -9.77 18.87
C VAL A 138 -7.79 -9.70 20.14
N LEU A 139 -7.29 -8.98 21.15
CA LEU A 139 -8.01 -8.78 22.40
C LEU A 139 -9.31 -7.98 22.16
N PRO A 140 -10.50 -8.51 22.51
CA PRO A 140 -11.75 -7.76 22.44
C PRO A 140 -11.68 -6.45 23.23
N GLY A 141 -12.22 -5.36 22.67
CA GLY A 141 -12.21 -4.03 23.29
C GLY A 141 -10.88 -3.27 23.17
N SER A 142 -9.80 -3.88 22.66
CA SER A 142 -8.55 -3.17 22.36
C SER A 142 -8.71 -2.15 21.23
N GLU A 143 -7.77 -1.20 21.13
CA GLU A 143 -7.75 -0.26 19.99
C GLU A 143 -7.68 -0.98 18.64
N LEU A 144 -6.89 -2.06 18.55
CA LEU A 144 -6.85 -2.89 17.33
C LEU A 144 -8.20 -3.54 17.01
N ALA A 145 -8.99 -3.95 18.02
CA ALA A 145 -10.33 -4.47 17.78
C ALA A 145 -11.29 -3.39 17.25
N LYS A 146 -11.13 -2.13 17.67
CA LYS A 146 -11.90 -1.00 17.14
C LYS A 146 -11.54 -0.73 15.69
N GLU A 147 -10.25 -0.76 15.35
CA GLU A 147 -9.77 -0.63 13.97
C GLU A 147 -10.27 -1.76 13.08
N VAL A 148 -10.20 -3.02 13.54
CA VAL A 148 -10.77 -4.18 12.83
C VAL A 148 -12.25 -3.95 12.51
N ASN A 149 -13.04 -3.58 13.53
CA ASN A 149 -14.47 -3.33 13.34
C ASN A 149 -14.73 -2.17 12.36
N LYS A 150 -13.93 -1.11 12.45
CA LYS A 150 -13.99 0.03 11.55
C LYS A 150 -13.67 -0.37 10.10
N THR A 151 -12.56 -1.05 9.86
CA THR A 151 -12.18 -1.56 8.53
C THR A 151 -13.28 -2.43 7.94
N LEU A 152 -13.85 -3.36 8.71
CA LEU A 152 -14.95 -4.21 8.24
C LEU A 152 -16.17 -3.36 7.82
N SER A 153 -16.56 -2.39 8.66
CA SER A 153 -17.69 -1.50 8.38
C SER A 153 -17.47 -0.65 7.14
N ASP A 154 -16.27 -0.10 6.98
CA ASP A 154 -15.86 0.70 5.83
C ASP A 154 -15.84 -0.16 4.54
N CYS A 155 -15.33 -1.38 4.63
CA CYS A 155 -15.33 -2.35 3.53
C CYS A 155 -16.74 -2.75 3.08
N GLU A 156 -17.66 -2.96 4.02
CA GLU A 156 -19.05 -3.37 3.78
C GLU A 156 -19.96 -2.21 3.32
N ALA A 157 -19.58 -0.96 3.59
CA ALA A 157 -20.36 0.21 3.17
C ALA A 157 -20.67 0.18 1.66
N ALA A 158 -21.75 0.81 1.23
CA ALA A 158 -22.05 0.90 -0.20
C ALA A 158 -20.96 1.69 -0.95
N ALA A 159 -20.67 1.30 -2.19
CA ALA A 159 -19.78 2.08 -3.05
C ALA A 159 -20.41 3.44 -3.38
N SER A 160 -19.57 4.46 -3.51
CA SER A 160 -20.02 5.77 -3.98
C SER A 160 -20.51 5.68 -5.43
N GLU A 161 -21.33 6.63 -5.85
CA GLU A 161 -21.84 6.64 -7.23
C GLU A 161 -20.69 6.68 -8.25
N GLY A 162 -20.63 5.66 -9.10
CA GLY A 162 -19.58 5.51 -10.11
C GLY A 162 -18.25 4.96 -9.59
N GLU A 163 -18.16 4.58 -8.32
CA GLU A 163 -17.03 3.87 -7.73
C GLU A 163 -17.24 2.35 -7.85
N HIS A 164 -16.15 1.64 -8.14
CA HIS A 164 -16.06 0.21 -7.90
C HIS A 164 -15.04 0.00 -6.79
N LYS A 165 -15.44 -0.61 -5.67
CA LYS A 165 -14.56 -0.86 -4.52
C LYS A 165 -14.51 -2.33 -4.13
N PHE A 166 -13.43 -2.73 -3.48
CA PHE A 166 -13.21 -4.07 -2.96
C PHE A 166 -12.13 -4.05 -1.88
N CYS A 167 -12.37 -4.71 -0.75
CA CYS A 167 -11.32 -4.95 0.24
C CYS A 167 -10.62 -6.28 -0.06
N ALA A 168 -9.39 -6.17 -0.54
CA ALA A 168 -8.53 -7.30 -0.83
C ALA A 168 -7.87 -7.81 0.46
N THR A 169 -8.19 -9.06 0.82
CA THR A 169 -7.66 -9.74 2.01
C THR A 169 -6.38 -10.54 1.73
N SER A 170 -6.07 -10.76 0.45
CA SER A 170 -4.85 -11.43 -0.04
C SER A 170 -4.23 -10.69 -1.22
N LEU A 171 -2.93 -10.92 -1.48
CA LEU A 171 -2.25 -10.36 -2.65
C LEU A 171 -2.98 -10.73 -3.93
N GLU A 172 -3.37 -12.00 -4.04
CA GLU A 172 -4.04 -12.53 -5.21
C GLU A 172 -5.39 -11.84 -5.42
N SER A 173 -6.16 -11.59 -4.35
CA SER A 173 -7.47 -10.91 -4.47
C SER A 173 -7.33 -9.45 -4.91
N MET A 174 -6.24 -8.79 -4.52
CA MET A 174 -5.90 -7.44 -4.97
C MET A 174 -5.56 -7.44 -6.47
N VAL A 175 -4.75 -8.40 -6.92
CA VAL A 175 -4.41 -8.58 -8.34
C VAL A 175 -5.65 -8.89 -9.17
N ASP A 176 -6.53 -9.79 -8.69
CA ASP A 176 -7.77 -10.16 -9.37
C ASP A 176 -8.70 -8.97 -9.56
N PHE A 177 -8.85 -8.14 -8.51
CA PHE A 177 -9.63 -6.93 -8.61
C PHE A 177 -9.03 -5.94 -9.60
N ALA A 178 -7.71 -5.68 -9.53
CA ALA A 178 -7.04 -4.73 -10.43
C ALA A 178 -7.14 -5.16 -11.90
N THR A 179 -6.82 -6.41 -12.20
CA THR A 179 -6.89 -6.96 -13.57
C THR A 179 -8.33 -7.00 -14.10
N SER A 180 -9.30 -7.36 -13.27
CA SER A 180 -10.72 -7.34 -13.64
C SER A 180 -11.22 -5.94 -13.96
N LYS A 181 -10.89 -4.94 -13.15
CA LYS A 181 -11.38 -3.55 -13.35
C LYS A 181 -10.66 -2.79 -14.46
N LEU A 182 -9.40 -3.13 -14.72
CA LEU A 182 -8.61 -2.55 -15.80
C LEU A 182 -8.70 -3.35 -17.10
N GLU A 183 -9.34 -4.52 -17.06
CA GLU A 183 -9.62 -5.37 -18.23
C GLU A 183 -8.33 -5.77 -18.97
N THR A 184 -7.22 -5.92 -18.24
CA THR A 184 -5.91 -6.31 -18.79
C THR A 184 -5.00 -6.91 -17.72
N HIS A 185 -4.04 -7.73 -18.17
CA HIS A 185 -2.93 -8.26 -17.38
C HIS A 185 -1.63 -7.49 -17.60
N ASP A 186 -1.59 -6.60 -18.61
CA ASP A 186 -0.43 -5.76 -18.89
C ASP A 186 -0.53 -4.47 -18.07
N LEU A 187 -0.18 -4.62 -16.79
CA LEU A 187 -0.29 -3.57 -15.78
C LEU A 187 1.08 -3.11 -15.31
N GLN A 188 1.13 -1.87 -14.84
CA GLN A 188 2.18 -1.36 -13.98
C GLN A 188 1.62 -1.03 -12.60
N VAL A 189 2.47 -1.18 -11.57
CA VAL A 189 2.13 -0.85 -10.19
C VAL A 189 3.10 0.19 -9.67
N SER A 190 2.57 1.35 -9.30
CA SER A 190 3.35 2.44 -8.74
C SER A 190 3.07 2.55 -7.24
N ALA A 191 4.14 2.74 -6.47
CA ALA A 191 4.09 3.06 -5.05
C ALA A 191 5.08 4.21 -4.79
N THR A 192 4.81 5.02 -3.77
CA THR A 192 5.74 6.10 -3.42
C THR A 192 7.02 5.51 -2.84
N THR A 193 8.18 5.91 -3.39
CA THR A 193 9.49 5.40 -2.94
C THR A 193 10.46 6.54 -2.64
N VAL A 194 11.29 6.34 -1.61
CA VAL A 194 12.37 7.25 -1.25
C VAL A 194 13.67 6.69 -1.83
N ARG A 195 14.44 7.53 -2.53
CA ARG A 195 15.71 7.13 -3.13
C ARG A 195 16.81 7.04 -2.07
N GLY A 196 17.78 6.17 -2.30
CA GLY A 196 18.91 5.94 -1.38
C GLY A 196 18.58 4.94 -0.27
N ASN A 197 19.29 5.05 0.85
CA ASN A 197 19.16 4.14 2.00
C ASN A 197 18.15 4.63 3.06
N GLN A 198 17.35 5.66 2.74
CA GLN A 198 16.34 6.17 3.66
C GLN A 198 15.07 5.33 3.57
N GLU A 199 14.52 4.93 4.72
CA GLU A 199 13.25 4.20 4.78
C GLU A 199 12.03 5.11 4.59
N THR A 200 12.16 6.37 5.03
CA THR A 200 11.07 7.37 5.04
C THR A 200 11.57 8.73 4.59
N ALA A 201 10.69 9.57 4.06
CA ALA A 201 10.98 10.97 3.75
C ALA A 201 10.39 11.88 4.84
N PRO A 202 11.21 12.69 5.54
CA PRO A 202 10.77 13.47 6.70
C PRO A 202 9.83 14.62 6.31
N LYS A 203 9.24 15.25 7.33
CA LYS A 203 8.40 16.45 7.17
C LYS A 203 9.27 17.64 6.77
N GLN A 204 9.07 18.16 5.58
CA GLN A 204 9.79 19.32 5.05
C GLN A 204 9.09 19.88 3.81
N ARG A 205 9.62 20.98 3.26
CA ARG A 205 9.27 21.43 1.90
C ARG A 205 9.91 20.50 0.87
N TYR A 206 9.13 20.15 -0.14
CA TYR A 206 9.60 19.43 -1.32
C TYR A 206 9.29 20.26 -2.55
N LYS A 207 10.17 20.18 -3.55
CA LYS A 207 10.00 20.84 -4.85
C LYS A 207 9.91 19.80 -5.96
N VAL A 208 9.05 20.05 -6.94
CA VAL A 208 8.94 19.22 -8.14
C VAL A 208 10.17 19.42 -9.02
N ALA A 209 10.85 18.33 -9.38
CA ALA A 209 12.04 18.38 -10.23
C ALA A 209 11.71 18.88 -11.66
N PRO A 210 12.67 19.46 -12.40
CA PRO A 210 12.46 20.04 -13.75
C PRO A 210 11.76 19.14 -14.77
N SER A 211 11.99 17.82 -14.70
CA SER A 211 11.31 16.80 -15.54
C SER A 211 10.60 15.74 -14.69
N GLY A 212 10.26 16.12 -13.46
CA GLY A 212 9.76 15.22 -12.43
C GLY A 212 8.26 15.04 -12.42
N VAL A 213 7.54 15.20 -13.54
CA VAL A 213 6.09 14.93 -13.59
C VAL A 213 5.81 14.01 -14.77
N GLN A 214 5.45 12.77 -14.46
CA GLN A 214 5.12 11.76 -15.45
C GLN A 214 3.71 11.27 -15.20
N LYS A 215 2.84 11.38 -16.22
CA LYS A 215 1.48 10.85 -16.12
C LYS A 215 1.52 9.34 -16.27
N ALA A 216 0.81 8.61 -15.40
CA ALA A 216 0.61 7.19 -15.59
C ALA A 216 -0.22 6.94 -16.87
N PRO A 217 0.13 5.92 -17.68
CA PRO A 217 -0.68 5.43 -18.79
C PRO A 217 -2.09 4.99 -18.37
N GLY A 218 -2.96 4.81 -19.37
CA GLY A 218 -4.35 4.39 -19.18
C GLY A 218 -5.35 5.52 -18.88
N ALA A 219 -6.62 5.24 -19.20
CA ALA A 219 -7.76 6.10 -18.90
C ALA A 219 -8.43 5.77 -17.56
N LYS A 220 -8.23 4.53 -17.09
CA LYS A 220 -8.71 4.00 -15.81
C LYS A 220 -7.51 3.63 -14.95
N LEU A 221 -7.67 3.71 -13.63
CA LEU A 221 -6.69 3.24 -12.66
C LEU A 221 -7.40 2.67 -11.44
N VAL A 222 -6.74 1.75 -10.75
CA VAL A 222 -7.17 1.24 -9.45
C VAL A 222 -6.18 1.75 -8.40
N ALA A 223 -6.67 2.43 -7.37
CA ALA A 223 -5.86 2.77 -6.20
C ALA A 223 -6.17 1.76 -5.09
N CYS A 224 -5.15 1.31 -4.38
CA CYS A 224 -5.28 0.43 -3.22
C CYS A 224 -4.62 1.06 -2.01
N HIS A 225 -5.36 1.13 -0.91
CA HIS A 225 -4.98 1.77 0.34
C HIS A 225 -4.97 0.72 1.45
N PRO A 226 -3.87 0.57 2.20
CA PRO A 226 -3.79 -0.41 3.28
C PRO A 226 -4.76 -0.02 4.40
N GLU A 227 -5.40 -1.02 4.99
CA GLU A 227 -6.39 -0.90 6.04
C GLU A 227 -5.86 -1.41 7.38
N ALA A 228 -6.32 -0.82 8.48
CA ALA A 228 -5.89 -1.16 9.83
C ALA A 228 -6.43 -2.53 10.30
N TYR A 229 -5.80 -3.60 9.81
CA TYR A 229 -6.23 -4.98 10.02
C TYR A 229 -5.05 -5.88 10.45
N PRO A 230 -5.25 -6.95 11.25
CA PRO A 230 -4.18 -7.79 11.80
C PRO A 230 -3.22 -8.41 10.79
N HIS A 231 -3.66 -8.56 9.55
CA HIS A 231 -2.82 -8.88 8.39
C HIS A 231 -3.06 -7.85 7.29
N ALA A 232 -2.24 -7.87 6.24
CA ALA A 232 -2.38 -6.96 5.13
C ALA A 232 -3.77 -7.10 4.48
N VAL A 233 -4.53 -6.01 4.53
CA VAL A 233 -5.80 -5.81 3.83
C VAL A 233 -5.68 -4.49 3.09
N TYR A 234 -6.15 -4.47 1.85
CA TYR A 234 -6.14 -3.27 1.02
C TYR A 234 -7.55 -2.92 0.58
N TYR A 235 -8.00 -1.71 0.87
CA TYR A 235 -9.12 -1.13 0.16
C TYR A 235 -8.70 -0.68 -1.23
N CYS A 236 -9.16 -1.41 -2.23
CA CYS A 236 -8.96 -1.10 -3.62
C CYS A 236 -10.22 -0.46 -4.21
N HIS A 237 -10.03 0.58 -5.01
CA HIS A 237 -11.12 1.19 -5.73
C HIS A 237 -10.72 1.76 -7.10
N LEU A 238 -11.70 1.82 -7.99
CA LEU A 238 -11.67 2.54 -9.25
C LEU A 238 -12.69 3.66 -9.17
N THR A 239 -12.23 4.88 -9.43
CA THR A 239 -13.06 6.09 -9.44
C THR A 239 -13.01 6.75 -10.81
N ARG A 240 -14.10 7.43 -11.19
CA ARG A 240 -14.18 8.14 -12.47
C ARG A 240 -13.28 9.39 -12.45
N ALA A 241 -12.83 9.80 -13.63
CA ALA A 241 -12.11 11.06 -13.84
C ALA A 241 -10.83 11.23 -13.00
N THR A 242 -10.20 10.11 -12.64
CA THR A 242 -8.96 10.06 -11.86
C THR A 242 -7.77 9.80 -12.78
N LYS A 243 -6.69 10.55 -12.58
CA LYS A 243 -5.40 10.37 -13.27
C LYS A 243 -4.31 10.23 -12.22
N ALA A 244 -3.37 9.32 -12.42
CA ALA A 244 -2.20 9.20 -11.59
C ALA A 244 -0.97 9.82 -12.24
N PHE A 245 -0.03 10.25 -11.39
CA PHE A 245 1.25 10.80 -11.79
C PHE A 245 2.35 10.22 -10.90
N VAL A 246 3.49 9.91 -11.48
CA VAL A 246 4.75 9.70 -10.75
C VAL A 246 5.50 11.03 -10.77
N VAL A 247 5.87 11.49 -9.58
CA VAL A 247 6.40 12.83 -9.35
C VAL A 247 7.73 12.73 -8.64
N THR A 248 8.81 13.17 -9.29
CA THR A 248 10.12 13.28 -8.65
C THR A 248 10.15 14.57 -7.82
N LEU A 249 10.20 14.40 -6.50
CA LEU A 249 10.27 15.47 -5.52
C LEU A 249 11.67 15.52 -4.89
N VAL A 250 12.17 16.72 -4.66
CA VAL A 250 13.45 16.96 -3.97
C VAL A 250 13.19 17.81 -2.73
N GLY A 251 13.54 17.27 -1.57
CA GLY A 251 13.47 17.95 -0.27
C GLY A 251 14.59 18.97 -0.08
N GLU A 252 14.41 19.87 0.87
CA GLU A 252 15.44 20.86 1.24
C GLU A 252 16.73 20.20 1.76
N ASP A 253 16.60 19.03 2.38
CA ASP A 253 17.72 18.19 2.84
C ASP A 253 18.37 17.34 1.72
N GLY A 254 17.90 17.47 0.48
CA GLY A 254 18.34 16.67 -0.67
C GLY A 254 17.66 15.31 -0.81
N THR A 255 16.76 14.93 0.10
CA THR A 255 15.98 13.69 0.01
C THR A 255 15.16 13.69 -1.28
N THR A 256 15.34 12.66 -2.09
CA THR A 256 14.61 12.51 -3.35
C THR A 256 13.54 11.44 -3.23
N VAL A 257 12.31 11.77 -3.61
CA VAL A 257 11.15 10.88 -3.54
C VAL A 257 10.55 10.73 -4.94
N GLU A 258 10.31 9.49 -5.39
CA GLU A 258 9.39 9.21 -6.49
C GLU A 258 8.01 9.04 -5.89
N ALA A 259 7.26 10.14 -5.79
CA ALA A 259 5.95 10.20 -5.18
C ALA A 259 4.85 9.88 -6.18
N VAL A 260 3.91 9.01 -5.81
CA VAL A 260 2.70 8.80 -6.62
C VAL A 260 1.65 9.81 -6.19
N ALA A 261 1.03 10.48 -7.14
CA ALA A 261 -0.10 11.38 -6.93
C ALA A 261 -1.33 10.88 -7.68
N ALA A 262 -2.50 10.93 -7.04
CA ALA A 262 -3.80 10.78 -7.69
C ALA A 262 -4.48 12.14 -7.81
N CYS A 263 -5.00 12.46 -8.99
CA CYS A 263 -5.70 13.70 -9.27
C CYS A 263 -7.11 13.40 -9.77
N HIS A 264 -8.09 14.01 -9.13
CA HIS A 264 -9.50 13.83 -9.43
C HIS A 264 -10.03 15.10 -10.12
N SER A 265 -10.53 14.93 -11.34
CA SER A 265 -10.96 16.07 -12.17
C SER A 265 -12.38 16.53 -11.85
N ASP A 266 -13.22 15.63 -11.32
CA ASP A 266 -14.55 15.95 -10.82
C ASP A 266 -14.61 15.62 -9.33
N THR A 267 -14.62 16.67 -8.52
CA THR A 267 -14.75 16.58 -7.07
C THR A 267 -16.12 17.06 -6.59
N SER A 268 -17.07 17.38 -7.48
CA SER A 268 -18.33 18.06 -7.14
C SER A 268 -19.13 17.40 -6.01
N LYS A 269 -19.06 16.07 -5.91
CA LYS A 269 -19.73 15.24 -4.90
C LYS A 269 -18.89 14.93 -3.66
N TRP A 270 -17.67 15.49 -3.53
CA TRP A 270 -16.84 15.29 -2.35
C TRP A 270 -17.41 16.01 -1.12
N ARG A 271 -17.02 15.54 0.07
CA ARG A 271 -17.40 16.17 1.34
C ARG A 271 -16.90 17.61 1.41
N SER A 272 -17.71 18.48 2.01
CA SER A 272 -17.42 19.91 2.12
C SER A 272 -16.11 20.24 2.87
N VAL A 273 -15.65 19.35 3.74
CA VAL A 273 -14.40 19.51 4.51
C VAL A 273 -13.17 19.68 3.61
N PHE A 274 -13.10 18.98 2.46
CA PHE A 274 -11.96 19.10 1.53
C PHE A 274 -11.87 20.50 0.94
N PHE A 275 -13.01 21.10 0.60
CA PHE A 275 -13.11 22.44 0.05
C PHE A 275 -12.79 23.52 1.08
N LYS A 276 -13.21 23.33 2.32
CA LYS A 276 -12.89 24.23 3.44
C LYS A 276 -11.39 24.25 3.73
N VAL A 277 -10.76 23.07 3.84
CA VAL A 277 -9.33 22.95 4.16
C VAL A 277 -8.44 23.45 3.03
N LEU A 278 -8.83 23.21 1.77
CA LEU A 278 -8.05 23.66 0.60
C LEU A 278 -8.40 25.07 0.12
N GLY A 279 -9.43 25.71 0.69
CA GLY A 279 -9.87 27.04 0.30
C GLY A 279 -10.40 27.12 -1.14
N VAL A 280 -11.06 26.07 -1.63
CA VAL A 280 -11.58 26.00 -3.02
C VAL A 280 -13.06 25.65 -3.06
N LYS A 281 -13.69 25.74 -4.24
CA LYS A 281 -15.12 25.42 -4.42
C LYS A 281 -15.32 23.95 -4.82
N PRO A 282 -16.51 23.36 -4.54
CA PRO A 282 -16.88 22.05 -5.08
C PRO A 282 -16.67 21.95 -6.59
N GLY A 283 -16.15 20.81 -7.05
CA GLY A 283 -15.83 20.57 -8.47
C GLY A 283 -14.43 21.05 -8.89
N THR A 284 -13.68 21.72 -8.01
CA THR A 284 -12.28 22.08 -8.30
C THR A 284 -11.42 20.81 -8.40
N PRO A 285 -10.61 20.62 -9.45
CA PRO A 285 -9.70 19.48 -9.54
C PRO A 285 -8.67 19.46 -8.40
N ILE A 286 -8.70 18.40 -7.60
CA ILE A 286 -7.84 18.21 -6.44
C ILE A 286 -6.95 16.99 -6.67
N CYS A 287 -5.69 17.12 -6.29
CA CYS A 287 -4.75 16.03 -6.24
C CYS A 287 -4.37 15.72 -4.80
N HIS A 288 -3.89 14.50 -4.57
CA HIS A 288 -3.18 14.16 -3.36
C HIS A 288 -2.04 13.19 -3.65
N PHE A 289 -0.98 13.30 -2.86
CA PHE A 289 0.06 12.29 -2.84
C PHE A 289 -0.41 11.03 -2.08
N LEU A 290 0.17 9.89 -2.45
CA LEU A 290 -0.04 8.60 -1.80
C LEU A 290 1.13 8.28 -0.87
N PRO A 291 0.89 7.83 0.36
CA PRO A 291 1.94 7.31 1.24
C PRO A 291 2.63 6.05 0.66
N GLN A 292 3.74 5.62 1.28
CA GLN A 292 4.66 4.63 0.69
C GLN A 292 4.06 3.23 0.49
N ASP A 293 3.08 2.87 1.30
CA ASP A 293 2.40 1.57 1.33
C ASP A 293 1.10 1.53 0.52
N HIS A 294 0.79 2.61 -0.19
CA HIS A 294 -0.33 2.69 -1.10
C HIS A 294 0.11 2.40 -2.54
N LEU A 295 -0.81 1.85 -3.32
CA LEU A 295 -0.53 1.36 -4.67
C LEU A 295 -1.46 2.00 -5.67
N VAL A 296 -0.93 2.28 -6.86
CA VAL A 296 -1.73 2.60 -8.05
C VAL A 296 -1.44 1.58 -9.13
N TRP A 297 -2.49 0.95 -9.62
CA TRP A 297 -2.49 0.03 -10.75
C TRP A 297 -2.98 0.79 -11.98
N SER A 298 -2.24 0.70 -13.07
CA SER A 298 -2.62 1.28 -14.36
C SER A 298 -2.18 0.37 -15.50
N PRO A 299 -2.90 0.33 -16.63
CA PRO A 299 -2.42 -0.32 -17.84
C PRO A 299 -1.06 0.26 -18.29
N VAL A 300 -0.22 -0.54 -18.94
CA VAL A 300 1.05 -0.05 -19.52
C VAL A 300 0.82 0.84 -20.75
N HIS A 301 -0.32 0.68 -21.44
CA HIS A 301 -0.67 1.37 -22.67
C HIS A 301 -2.05 2.05 -22.58
#